data_AF-A0A1B2I4X5-F1
#
_entry.id   AF-A0A1B2I4X5-F1
#
_cell.length_a   1.000
_cell.length_b   1.000
_cell.length_c   1.000
_cell.angle_alpha   90.00
_cell.angle_beta   90.00
_cell.angle_gamma   90.00
#
_symmetry.space_group_name_H-M   'P 1'
#
loop_
_entity.id
_entity.type
_entity.pdbx_description
1 polymer ?
#
loop_
_entity_poly.entity_id
_entity_poly.type
_entity_poly.pdbx_seq_one_letter_code
_entity_poly.pdbx_strand_id
1 'polypeptide(L)'
;MSGYIVASADVVSADDVGGLAAGFFGLVGQSAEIRGLTVGGVVSVDIGNNTDKIYIHAGGIAGTSYGTITDNANSGEVSASGDSNENNAGGIAGTSYGTITNNAHSGGTVTASGGSDNYAGGIAGYNDLGNISNSCWLAGDLEAVGGGDGKGCHHRPARGADALRGDWRLRSSPRLLPGYSG
;
A
#
# COMPACT_ATOMS: atom_id res chain seq x y z
N MET A 1 12.10 15.53 -17.50
CA MET A 1 10.79 14.85 -17.49
C MET A 1 9.83 15.80 -16.77
N SER A 2 8.84 16.34 -17.48
CA SER A 2 7.88 17.29 -16.88
C SER A 2 6.81 16.48 -16.18
N GLY A 3 6.99 16.21 -14.88
CA GLY A 3 6.01 15.53 -14.05
C GLY A 3 4.95 16.51 -13.54
N TYR A 4 3.71 16.07 -13.42
CA TYR A 4 2.67 16.80 -12.71
C TYR A 4 2.84 16.53 -11.21
N ILE A 5 3.07 17.58 -10.41
CA ILE A 5 3.15 17.49 -8.95
C ILE A 5 1.76 17.79 -8.40
N VAL A 6 1.12 16.79 -7.79
CA VAL A 6 -0.13 16.96 -7.05
C VAL A 6 0.23 17.10 -5.58
N ALA A 7 0.05 18.30 -5.03
CA ALA A 7 0.48 18.62 -3.66
C ALA A 7 -0.46 18.08 -2.57
N SER A 8 -1.71 17.78 -2.93
CA SER A 8 -2.69 17.13 -2.06
C SER A 8 -3.86 16.60 -2.91
N ALA A 9 -4.23 15.34 -2.74
CA ALA A 9 -5.46 14.77 -3.26
C ALA A 9 -6.30 14.33 -2.05
N ASP A 10 -7.41 15.01 -1.80
CA ASP A 10 -8.36 14.62 -0.77
C ASP A 10 -9.41 13.71 -1.42
N VAL A 11 -9.56 12.49 -0.93
CA VAL A 11 -10.38 11.47 -1.58
C VAL A 11 -11.80 11.51 -1.05
N VAL A 12 -12.75 11.85 -1.93
CA VAL A 12 -14.18 11.69 -1.69
C VAL A 12 -14.70 10.59 -2.61
N SER A 13 -14.83 9.36 -2.10
CA SER A 13 -15.73 8.35 -2.68
C SER A 13 -15.92 7.16 -1.73
N ALA A 14 -17.17 6.89 -1.35
CA ALA A 14 -17.63 5.60 -0.85
C ALA A 14 -18.77 5.17 -1.77
N ASP A 15 -18.63 4.02 -2.44
CA ASP A 15 -19.77 3.37 -3.08
C ASP A 15 -20.38 2.42 -2.04
N ASP A 16 -21.72 2.37 -1.95
CA ASP A 16 -22.49 1.65 -0.91
C ASP A 16 -22.46 0.12 -1.05
N VAL A 17 -21.50 -0.44 -1.80
CA VAL A 17 -21.42 -1.88 -2.07
C VAL A 17 -19.96 -2.36 -2.01
N GLY A 18 -19.43 -2.48 -0.79
CA GLY A 18 -18.39 -3.48 -0.49
C GLY A 18 -17.03 -2.97 -0.02
N GLY A 19 -16.59 -1.74 -0.32
CA GLY A 19 -15.30 -1.26 0.19
C GLY A 19 -14.98 0.20 -0.15
N LEU A 20 -14.04 0.78 0.61
CA LEU A 20 -13.46 2.09 0.33
C LEU A 20 -12.20 1.94 -0.49
N ALA A 21 -12.10 2.70 -1.58
CA ALA A 21 -10.89 2.74 -2.39
C ALA A 21 -10.41 4.19 -2.51
N ALA A 22 -9.17 4.43 -2.11
CA ALA A 22 -8.57 5.76 -2.07
C ALA A 22 -7.18 5.80 -2.67
N GLY A 23 -6.92 6.88 -3.40
CA GLY A 23 -5.64 7.21 -4.01
C GLY A 23 -5.80 8.40 -4.93
N PHE A 24 -4.77 8.72 -5.72
CA PHE A 24 -4.94 9.70 -6.79
C PHE A 24 -6.11 9.33 -7.73
N PHE A 25 -6.31 8.03 -7.94
CA PHE A 25 -7.55 7.43 -8.43
C PHE A 25 -8.11 6.47 -7.37
N GLY A 26 -9.40 6.55 -7.05
CA GLY A 26 -10.04 5.50 -6.23
C GLY A 26 -10.05 4.15 -6.93
N LEU A 27 -10.44 4.14 -8.22
CA LEU A 27 -10.54 2.95 -9.05
C LEU A 27 -9.83 3.16 -10.40
N VAL A 28 -8.98 2.21 -10.77
CA VAL A 28 -8.38 2.10 -12.11
C VAL A 28 -9.02 0.92 -12.84
N GLY A 29 -9.87 1.20 -13.83
CA GLY A 29 -10.62 0.19 -14.58
C GLY A 29 -9.74 -0.68 -15.49
N GLN A 30 -10.26 -1.83 -15.94
CA GLN A 30 -9.52 -2.84 -16.72
C GLN A 30 -8.83 -2.30 -17.99
N SER A 31 -9.44 -1.33 -18.67
CA SER A 31 -8.87 -0.70 -19.88
C SER A 31 -8.10 0.59 -19.60
N ALA A 32 -7.98 1.00 -18.34
CA ALA A 32 -7.28 2.21 -17.97
C ALA A 32 -5.76 1.96 -17.95
N GLU A 33 -5.02 2.97 -18.39
CA GLU A 33 -3.57 2.99 -18.32
C GLU A 33 -3.11 4.28 -17.64
N ILE A 34 -2.47 4.12 -16.48
CA ILE A 34 -1.95 5.23 -15.67
C ILE A 34 -0.44 5.25 -15.78
N ARG A 35 0.11 6.37 -16.26
CA ARG A 35 1.55 6.51 -16.48
C ARG A 35 2.11 7.92 -16.29
N GLY A 36 3.38 7.99 -15.92
CA GLY A 36 4.14 9.24 -15.85
C GLY A 36 3.74 10.17 -14.70
N LEU A 37 3.09 9.65 -13.65
CA LEU A 37 2.72 10.43 -12.48
C LEU A 37 3.83 10.46 -11.43
N THR A 38 3.92 11.56 -10.71
CA THR A 38 4.71 11.68 -9.47
C THR A 38 3.81 12.25 -8.40
N VAL A 39 3.34 11.37 -7.51
CA VAL A 39 2.39 11.70 -6.45
C VAL A 39 3.13 11.84 -5.11
N GLY A 40 2.74 12.83 -4.34
CA GLY A 40 3.18 13.02 -2.96
C GLY A 40 1.99 13.42 -2.09
N GLY A 41 2.26 13.80 -0.84
CA GLY A 41 1.22 14.15 0.12
C GLY A 41 0.80 12.95 0.97
N VAL A 42 -0.46 12.91 1.40
CA VAL A 42 -0.98 11.86 2.30
C VAL A 42 -2.26 11.30 1.70
N VAL A 43 -2.33 9.97 1.58
CA VAL A 43 -3.57 9.22 1.33
C VAL A 43 -3.91 8.48 2.60
N SER A 44 -4.92 8.94 3.33
CA SER A 44 -5.33 8.31 4.60
C SER A 44 -6.81 8.00 4.57
N VAL A 45 -7.15 6.74 4.84
CA VAL A 45 -8.52 6.29 5.05
C VAL A 45 -8.65 5.76 6.47
N ASP A 46 -9.55 6.36 7.26
CA ASP A 46 -9.93 5.86 8.58
C ASP A 46 -11.46 5.79 8.67
N ILE A 47 -12.00 4.61 8.97
CA ILE A 47 -13.44 4.41 9.17
C ILE A 47 -13.83 4.29 10.64
N GLY A 48 -12.87 4.37 11.57
CA GLY A 48 -13.11 4.17 13.00
C GLY A 48 -13.73 2.79 13.28
N ASN A 49 -14.82 2.76 14.03
CA ASN A 49 -15.53 1.52 14.40
C ASN A 49 -16.74 1.24 13.48
N ASN A 50 -16.73 1.77 12.26
CA ASN A 50 -17.83 1.57 11.33
C ASN A 50 -17.69 0.20 10.64
N THR A 51 -18.49 -0.76 11.10
CA THR A 51 -18.51 -2.14 10.59
C THR A 51 -19.31 -2.30 9.28
N ASP A 52 -19.99 -1.25 8.80
CA ASP A 52 -20.76 -1.32 7.55
C ASP A 52 -19.84 -1.42 6.32
N LYS A 53 -18.55 -1.10 6.47
CA LYS A 53 -17.56 -1.18 5.40
C LYS A 53 -16.63 -2.36 5.60
N ILE A 54 -16.64 -3.24 4.60
CA ILE A 54 -16.00 -4.54 4.69
C ILE A 54 -14.51 -4.41 4.34
N TYR A 55 -14.15 -3.57 3.37
CA TYR A 55 -12.77 -3.49 2.87
C TYR A 55 -12.29 -2.04 2.71
N ILE A 56 -11.01 -1.80 3.00
CA ILE A 56 -10.32 -0.54 2.73
C ILE A 56 -9.13 -0.80 1.82
N HIS A 57 -9.00 -0.02 0.75
CA HIS A 57 -7.93 -0.08 -0.22
C HIS A 57 -7.34 1.32 -0.42
N ALA A 58 -6.24 1.63 0.25
CA ALA A 58 -5.53 2.88 0.12
C ALA A 58 -4.25 2.68 -0.69
N GLY A 59 -4.08 3.43 -1.78
CA GLY A 59 -2.82 3.46 -2.51
C GLY A 59 -2.45 4.86 -2.97
N GLY A 60 -1.15 5.15 -3.02
CA GLY A 60 -0.67 6.47 -3.43
C GLY A 60 -1.20 6.89 -4.82
N ILE A 61 -1.22 5.95 -5.77
CA ILE A 61 -1.76 6.17 -7.12
C ILE A 61 -3.20 5.66 -7.25
N ALA A 62 -3.46 4.44 -6.77
CA ALA A 62 -4.75 3.79 -6.94
C ALA A 62 -5.25 3.14 -5.65
N GLY A 63 -6.53 3.31 -5.31
CA GLY A 63 -7.14 2.46 -4.27
C GLY A 63 -7.21 1.01 -4.74
N THR A 64 -7.96 0.79 -5.82
CA THR A 64 -8.08 -0.52 -6.49
C THR A 64 -7.67 -0.42 -7.94
N SER A 65 -6.84 -1.37 -8.42
CA SER A 65 -6.38 -1.41 -9.79
C SER A 65 -6.72 -2.70 -10.52
N TYR A 66 -7.59 -2.62 -11.52
CA TYR A 66 -7.84 -3.67 -12.51
C TYR A 66 -7.07 -3.44 -13.82
N GLY A 67 -6.64 -2.20 -14.07
CA GLY A 67 -5.93 -1.80 -15.29
C GLY A 67 -4.40 -1.88 -15.18
N THR A 68 -3.72 -1.08 -15.99
CA THR A 68 -2.26 -1.00 -16.00
C THR A 68 -1.79 0.29 -15.32
N ILE A 69 -0.89 0.15 -14.34
CA ILE A 69 -0.17 1.27 -13.70
C ILE A 69 1.31 1.09 -14.04
N THR A 70 1.88 2.01 -14.81
CA THR A 70 3.28 1.92 -15.27
C THR A 70 4.03 3.25 -15.19
N ASP A 71 5.31 3.21 -14.87
CA ASP A 71 6.19 4.39 -14.92
C ASP A 71 5.71 5.55 -14.03
N ASN A 72 5.19 5.24 -12.83
CA ASN A 72 4.78 6.22 -11.84
C ASN A 72 5.67 6.18 -10.60
N ALA A 73 5.70 7.29 -9.87
CA ALA A 73 6.35 7.40 -8.58
C ALA A 73 5.36 7.89 -7.52
N ASN A 74 5.41 7.29 -6.33
CA ASN A 74 4.81 7.85 -5.14
C ASN A 74 5.91 8.17 -4.11
N SER A 75 5.74 9.27 -3.39
CA SER A 75 6.51 9.57 -2.19
C SER A 75 5.67 9.94 -0.98
N GLY A 76 4.35 9.92 -1.13
CA GLY A 76 3.41 10.24 -0.08
C GLY A 76 3.20 9.12 0.93
N GLU A 77 2.70 9.50 2.10
CA GLU A 77 2.26 8.56 3.13
C GLU A 77 0.94 7.91 2.71
N VAL A 78 0.77 6.63 3.03
CA VAL A 78 -0.43 5.86 2.69
C VAL A 78 -0.92 5.09 3.90
N SER A 79 -2.15 5.34 4.34
CA SER A 79 -2.76 4.64 5.48
C SER A 79 -4.16 4.12 5.19
N ALA A 80 -4.42 2.89 5.64
CA ALA A 80 -5.74 2.27 5.70
C ALA A 80 -6.01 1.79 7.13
N SER A 81 -7.04 2.35 7.78
CA SER A 81 -7.38 1.98 9.15
C SER A 81 -8.88 1.92 9.44
N GLY A 82 -9.19 1.11 10.45
CA GLY A 82 -10.52 1.00 11.03
C GLY A 82 -10.91 -0.45 11.29
N ASP A 83 -12.05 -0.63 11.94
CA ASP A 83 -12.65 -1.92 12.29
C ASP A 83 -13.35 -2.57 11.09
N SER A 84 -12.58 -2.77 10.01
CA SER A 84 -13.00 -3.41 8.76
C SER A 84 -12.62 -4.90 8.76
N ASN A 85 -13.06 -5.64 7.74
CA ASN A 85 -12.55 -7.00 7.54
C ASN A 85 -11.13 -6.98 6.98
N GLU A 86 -10.83 -6.08 6.04
CA GLU A 86 -9.47 -5.95 5.48
C GLU A 86 -9.07 -4.49 5.26
N ASN A 87 -7.89 -4.13 5.75
CA ASN A 87 -7.23 -2.87 5.49
C ASN A 87 -6.01 -3.08 4.60
N ASN A 88 -6.05 -2.58 3.37
CA ASN A 88 -4.98 -2.72 2.39
C ASN A 88 -4.35 -1.36 2.10
N ALA A 89 -3.08 -1.16 2.46
CA ALA A 89 -2.31 0.03 2.19
C ALA A 89 -1.10 -0.28 1.31
N GLY A 90 -0.97 0.41 0.17
CA GLY A 90 0.17 0.23 -0.71
C GLY A 90 0.76 1.52 -1.24
N GLY A 91 2.09 1.58 -1.36
CA GLY A 91 2.76 2.78 -1.89
C GLY A 91 2.26 3.20 -3.28
N ILE A 92 1.85 2.27 -4.13
CA ILE A 92 1.26 2.53 -5.45
C ILE A 92 -0.22 2.20 -5.47
N ALA A 93 -0.60 0.98 -5.04
CA ALA A 93 -1.97 0.50 -5.08
C ALA A 93 -2.41 -0.09 -3.73
N GLY A 94 -3.63 0.18 -3.27
CA GLY A 94 -4.20 -0.55 -2.12
C GLY A 94 -4.35 -2.04 -2.47
N THR A 95 -5.14 -2.31 -3.50
CA THR A 95 -5.30 -3.65 -4.08
C THR A 95 -5.02 -3.67 -5.58
N SER A 96 -4.33 -4.72 -6.03
CA SER A 96 -3.95 -4.95 -7.42
C SER A 96 -4.55 -6.24 -7.98
N TYR A 97 -5.44 -6.11 -8.96
CA TYR A 97 -5.94 -7.16 -9.84
C TYR A 97 -5.31 -7.12 -11.25
N GLY A 98 -4.78 -5.95 -11.63
CA GLY A 98 -4.20 -5.68 -12.94
C GLY A 98 -2.68 -5.80 -13.00
N THR A 99 -2.04 -4.98 -13.86
CA THR A 99 -0.59 -4.96 -14.01
C THR A 99 0.01 -3.70 -13.37
N ILE A 100 0.99 -3.89 -12.49
CA ILE A 100 1.80 -2.82 -11.91
C ILE A 100 3.24 -3.06 -12.34
N THR A 101 3.80 -2.19 -13.18
CA THR A 101 5.17 -2.36 -13.68
C THR A 101 5.98 -1.08 -13.72
N ASN A 102 7.28 -1.14 -13.50
CA ASN A 102 8.17 0.04 -13.56
C ASN A 102 7.75 1.20 -12.62
N ASN A 103 7.12 0.92 -11.48
CA ASN A 103 6.73 1.96 -10.53
C ASN A 103 7.69 2.02 -9.35
N ALA A 104 7.76 3.19 -8.72
CA ALA A 104 8.58 3.39 -7.53
C ALA A 104 7.77 4.02 -6.39
N HIS A 105 7.87 3.44 -5.19
CA HIS A 105 7.52 4.17 -3.96
C HIS A 105 8.81 4.55 -3.25
N SER A 106 8.88 5.73 -2.66
CA SER A 106 10.08 6.15 -1.91
C SER A 106 9.72 7.13 -0.80
N GLY A 107 10.27 6.94 0.38
CA GLY A 107 9.94 7.80 1.52
C GLY A 107 8.67 7.33 2.24
N GLY A 108 7.59 8.13 2.19
CA GLY A 108 6.42 8.09 3.07
C GLY A 108 6.00 6.72 3.62
N THR A 109 5.63 6.71 4.90
CA THR A 109 5.21 5.50 5.62
C THR A 109 3.96 4.90 5.00
N VAL A 110 3.93 3.57 4.92
CA VAL A 110 2.74 2.81 4.51
C VAL A 110 2.23 2.02 5.70
N THR A 111 0.99 2.27 6.11
CA THR A 111 0.40 1.69 7.33
C THR A 111 -0.98 1.07 7.08
N ALA A 112 -1.19 -0.15 7.57
CA ALA A 112 -2.51 -0.77 7.65
C ALA A 112 -2.80 -1.21 9.10
N SER A 113 -3.95 -0.83 9.67
CA SER A 113 -4.25 -1.18 11.08
C SER A 113 -5.73 -1.23 11.47
N GLY A 114 -6.05 -2.07 12.46
CA GLY A 114 -7.41 -2.23 12.99
C GLY A 114 -8.15 -3.39 12.35
N GLY A 115 -9.38 -3.69 12.79
CA GLY A 115 -10.17 -4.75 12.15
C GLY A 115 -9.52 -6.13 12.20
N SER A 116 -9.83 -6.97 11.20
CA SER A 116 -9.35 -8.35 11.14
C SER A 116 -8.00 -8.47 10.41
N ASP A 117 -7.98 -8.20 9.11
CA ASP A 117 -6.80 -8.39 8.26
C ASP A 117 -6.19 -7.06 7.83
N ASN A 118 -4.85 -6.98 7.84
CA ASN A 118 -4.13 -5.73 7.58
C ASN A 118 -2.91 -6.00 6.73
N TYR A 119 -2.89 -5.39 5.54
CA TYR A 119 -1.87 -5.61 4.54
C TYR A 119 -1.23 -4.28 4.18
N ALA A 120 0.04 -4.12 4.55
CA ALA A 120 0.83 -2.97 4.15
C ALA A 120 1.92 -3.47 3.19
N GLY A 121 2.04 -2.83 2.02
CA GLY A 121 3.12 -3.13 1.08
C GLY A 121 3.74 -1.90 0.43
N GLY A 122 5.04 -2.00 0.11
CA GLY A 122 5.78 -0.89 -0.51
C GLY A 122 5.27 -0.53 -1.92
N ILE A 123 4.64 -1.47 -2.64
CA ILE A 123 4.03 -1.24 -3.96
C ILE A 123 2.53 -1.47 -3.91
N ALA A 124 2.10 -2.68 -3.55
CA ALA A 124 0.69 -3.01 -3.34
C ALA A 124 0.46 -3.51 -1.92
N GLY A 125 -0.63 -3.09 -1.29
CA GLY A 125 -1.06 -3.66 -0.01
C GLY A 125 -1.44 -5.12 -0.17
N TYR A 126 -2.36 -5.39 -1.11
CA TYR A 126 -2.78 -6.72 -1.50
C TYR A 126 -2.68 -6.90 -3.03
N ASN A 127 -2.18 -8.06 -3.47
CA ASN A 127 -2.10 -8.39 -4.88
C ASN A 127 -2.89 -9.67 -5.16
N ASP A 128 -4.09 -9.49 -5.72
CA ASP A 128 -5.03 -10.56 -6.02
C ASP A 128 -4.96 -10.89 -7.51
N LEU A 129 -4.15 -11.90 -7.86
CA LEU A 129 -3.92 -12.35 -9.24
C LEU A 129 -3.28 -11.30 -10.18
N GLY A 130 -3.00 -10.09 -9.70
CA GLY A 130 -2.29 -9.05 -10.44
C GLY A 130 -0.82 -9.39 -10.70
N ASN A 131 -0.23 -8.75 -11.71
CA ASN A 131 1.18 -8.90 -12.06
C ASN A 131 1.99 -7.69 -11.62
N ILE A 132 2.86 -7.86 -10.64
CA ILE A 132 3.78 -6.81 -10.18
C ILE A 132 5.20 -7.16 -10.61
N SER A 133 5.79 -6.30 -11.45
CA SER A 133 7.14 -6.51 -12.00
C SER A 133 7.92 -5.21 -12.05
N ASN A 134 9.26 -5.28 -12.05
CA ASN A 134 10.16 -4.13 -12.21
C ASN A 134 9.83 -2.89 -11.33
N SER A 135 9.16 -3.11 -10.20
CA SER A 135 8.71 -2.04 -9.31
C SER A 135 9.51 -2.11 -8.03
N CYS A 136 9.83 -0.96 -7.45
CA CYS A 136 10.77 -0.87 -6.34
C CYS A 136 10.29 0.06 -5.23
N TRP A 137 10.67 -0.27 -4.00
CA TRP A 137 10.45 0.62 -2.86
C TRP A 137 11.78 0.98 -2.20
N LEU A 138 12.06 2.27 -2.17
CA LEU A 138 13.26 2.82 -1.54
C LEU A 138 12.91 3.17 -0.08
N ALA A 139 13.26 2.25 0.82
CA ALA A 139 13.33 2.35 2.28
C ALA A 139 12.52 3.51 2.90
N GLY A 140 11.29 3.19 3.31
CA GLY A 140 10.49 3.90 4.31
C GLY A 140 10.09 2.93 5.42
N ASP A 141 9.20 3.36 6.33
CA ASP A 141 8.61 2.46 7.31
C ASP A 141 7.37 1.77 6.72
N LEU A 142 7.24 0.47 6.99
CA LEU A 142 6.09 -0.33 6.59
C LEU A 142 5.51 -0.98 7.82
N GLU A 143 4.27 -0.65 8.17
CA GLU A 143 3.62 -1.16 9.38
C GLU A 143 2.26 -1.79 9.06
N ALA A 144 2.05 -3.02 9.50
CA ALA A 144 0.77 -3.70 9.42
C ALA A 144 0.46 -4.18 10.84
N VAL A 145 -0.64 -3.72 11.44
CA VAL A 145 -1.01 -3.99 12.83
C VAL A 145 -2.40 -4.63 12.86
N GLY A 146 -2.42 -5.97 13.01
CA GLY A 146 -3.65 -6.77 13.10
C GLY A 146 -3.40 -8.27 12.88
N GLY A 147 -4.46 -9.07 12.72
CA GLY A 147 -4.40 -10.53 12.70
C GLY A 147 -3.97 -11.16 11.36
N GLY A 148 -3.93 -10.38 10.28
CA GLY A 148 -3.58 -10.85 8.94
C GLY A 148 -2.07 -10.92 8.67
N ASP A 149 -1.61 -12.05 8.14
CA ASP A 149 -0.23 -12.29 7.71
C ASP A 149 0.04 -11.61 6.36
N GLY A 150 0.66 -10.41 6.32
CA GLY A 150 0.93 -9.83 5.00
C GLY A 150 1.86 -8.63 4.92
N LYS A 151 3.17 -8.87 5.10
CA LYS A 151 4.21 -8.02 4.48
C LYS A 151 4.42 -8.50 3.03
N GLY A 152 3.72 -7.91 2.06
CA GLY A 152 3.86 -8.20 0.63
C GLY A 152 5.13 -7.60 0.00
N CYS A 153 5.71 -8.31 -0.99
CA CYS A 153 7.15 -8.40 -1.31
C CYS A 153 8.01 -7.15 -1.58
N HIS A 154 9.27 -7.28 -1.12
CA HIS A 154 10.44 -6.44 -1.37
C HIS A 154 11.16 -6.73 -2.71
N HIS A 155 11.64 -5.68 -3.39
CA HIS A 155 12.85 -5.76 -4.22
C HIS A 155 13.72 -4.50 -4.06
N ARG A 156 15.00 -4.68 -3.69
CA ARG A 156 16.12 -3.74 -3.90
C ARG A 156 17.20 -4.49 -4.71
N PRO A 157 18.03 -3.85 -5.57
CA PRO A 157 18.49 -2.46 -5.44
C PRO A 157 18.60 -1.62 -6.74
N ALA A 158 18.74 -0.30 -6.58
CA ALA A 158 19.63 0.49 -7.43
C ALA A 158 20.85 0.89 -6.58
N ARG A 159 21.92 0.07 -6.63
CA ARG A 159 23.33 0.46 -6.49
C ARG A 159 24.19 -0.80 -6.63
N GLY A 160 25.21 -0.70 -7.48
CA GLY A 160 26.04 -1.82 -7.92
C GLY A 160 26.77 -2.58 -6.82
N ALA A 161 27.11 -3.82 -7.17
CA ALA A 161 27.92 -4.79 -6.44
C ALA A 161 27.31 -5.31 -5.11
N ASP A 162 27.19 -6.64 -5.06
CA ASP A 162 27.04 -7.48 -3.85
C ASP A 162 25.63 -7.97 -3.49
N ALA A 163 25.11 -8.87 -4.34
CA ALA A 163 23.95 -9.73 -4.08
C ALA A 163 24.36 -11.22 -4.03
N LEU A 164 25.48 -11.55 -3.37
CA LEU A 164 25.92 -12.93 -3.15
C LEU A 164 26.23 -13.16 -1.66
N ARG A 165 25.19 -13.29 -0.84
CA ARG A 165 25.08 -14.19 0.33
C ARG A 165 23.81 -13.86 1.10
N GLY A 166 22.92 -14.84 1.22
CA GLY A 166 21.66 -14.71 1.93
C GLY A 166 21.81 -14.64 3.44
N ASP A 167 20.89 -13.92 4.08
CA ASP A 167 20.16 -14.26 5.33
C ASP A 167 19.35 -13.02 5.73
N TRP A 168 18.01 -13.06 5.60
CA TRP A 168 17.14 -11.93 5.94
C TRP A 168 16.15 -12.32 7.04
N ARG A 169 16.68 -12.50 8.26
CA ARG A 169 15.87 -12.70 9.46
C ARG A 169 15.27 -11.39 9.96
N LEU A 170 13.95 -11.46 10.21
CA LEU A 170 13.09 -10.45 10.80
C LEU A 170 13.62 -9.99 12.16
N ARG A 171 13.68 -8.66 12.38
CA ARG A 171 13.74 -8.10 13.74
C ARG A 171 12.30 -7.90 14.19
N SER A 172 11.72 -8.90 14.84
CA SER A 172 10.57 -8.68 15.71
C SER A 172 11.03 -7.87 16.92
N SER A 173 10.35 -6.78 17.23
CA SER A 173 10.53 -6.06 18.49
C SER A 173 10.15 -6.98 19.66
N PRO A 174 10.81 -6.90 20.82
CA PRO A 174 10.63 -7.85 21.91
C PRO A 174 9.23 -7.74 22.53
N ARG A 175 8.53 -8.88 22.60
CA ARG A 175 7.39 -9.08 23.51
C ARG A 175 7.87 -8.83 24.94
N LEU A 176 7.39 -7.76 25.58
CA LEU A 176 7.34 -7.72 27.04
C LEU A 176 6.16 -8.59 27.47
N LEU A 177 6.46 -9.74 28.08
CA LEU A 177 5.46 -10.54 28.79
C LEU A 177 5.04 -9.80 30.07
N PRO A 178 3.75 -9.77 30.43
CA PRO A 178 3.36 -9.39 31.78
C PRO A 178 3.86 -10.45 32.75
N GLY A 179 4.71 -10.06 33.70
CA GLY A 179 5.09 -10.91 34.81
C GLY A 179 3.86 -11.21 35.68
N TYR A 180 3.55 -12.49 35.86
CA TYR A 180 2.67 -12.94 36.93
C TYR A 180 3.47 -12.92 38.24
N SER A 181 3.07 -12.08 39.18
CA SER A 181 3.46 -12.15 40.58
C SER A 181 2.29 -12.69 41.41
N GLY A 182 2.52 -13.83 42.07
CA GLY A 182 1.61 -14.50 42.99
C GLY A 182 2.24 -15.80 43.46
#